data_AF-A0A4Q3SU24-F1
#
_entry.id   AF-A0A4Q3SU24-F1
#
_cell.length_a   1.000
_cell.length_b   1.000
_cell.length_c   1.000
_cell.angle_alpha   90.00
_cell.angle_beta   90.00
_cell.angle_gamma   90.00
#
_symmetry.space_group_name_H-M   'P 1'
#
loop_
_entity.id
_entity.type
_entity.pdbx_description
1 polymer ?
#
loop_
_entity_poly.entity_id
_entity_poly.type
_entity_poly.pdbx_seq_one_letter_code
_entity_poly.pdbx_strand_id
1 'polypeptide(L)'
;MLVLDKSSIRFALRGLMVLLGAFAAAGALLAQGGRFSGHLDVLTHFALIYLAAAAVVLIGAMIAAPGRAKLAMALLGGVAAAASLALILPELMRPSPPHAPATAAGQIKVIQFNVSRRDARMKERARWIAKQDPDFLILEESTPAMRAAVLAHLPRHMS
;
A
#
# COMPACT_ATOMS: atom_id res chain seq x y z
N MET A 1 -37.64 25.06 9.61
CA MET A 1 -37.19 23.68 9.36
C MET A 1 -37.18 23.47 7.84
N LEU A 2 -36.01 23.51 7.20
CA LEU A 2 -35.89 23.51 5.74
C LEU A 2 -36.13 22.07 5.23
N VAL A 3 -37.29 21.80 4.64
CA VAL A 3 -37.59 20.48 4.04
C VAL A 3 -36.92 20.44 2.68
N LEU A 4 -35.77 19.78 2.59
CA LEU A 4 -35.07 19.55 1.32
C LEU A 4 -35.89 18.61 0.43
N ASP A 5 -36.22 19.07 -0.77
CA ASP A 5 -36.86 18.24 -1.79
C ASP A 5 -35.89 17.15 -2.33
N LYS A 6 -36.44 15.99 -2.69
CA LYS A 6 -35.72 14.85 -3.30
C LYS A 6 -34.93 15.23 -4.56
N SER A 7 -35.35 16.22 -5.33
CA SER A 7 -34.57 16.73 -6.49
C SER A 7 -33.30 17.43 -6.04
N SER A 8 -33.42 18.31 -5.03
CA SER A 8 -32.29 19.02 -4.43
C SER A 8 -31.25 18.06 -3.82
N ILE A 9 -31.71 17.01 -3.13
CA ILE A 9 -30.83 15.97 -2.59
C ILE A 9 -30.07 15.24 -3.70
N ARG A 10 -30.76 14.83 -4.77
CA ARG A 10 -30.12 14.14 -5.92
C ARG A 10 -29.10 15.04 -6.63
N PHE A 11 -29.38 16.33 -6.74
CA PHE A 11 -28.45 17.30 -7.31
C PHE A 11 -27.18 17.43 -6.43
N ALA A 12 -27.36 17.63 -5.12
CA ALA A 12 -26.24 17.74 -4.18
C ALA A 12 -25.37 16.48 -4.16
N LEU A 13 -25.99 15.28 -4.12
CA LEU A 13 -25.27 14.01 -4.17
C LEU A 13 -24.44 13.87 -5.45
N ARG A 14 -25.00 14.23 -6.62
CA ARG A 14 -24.25 14.19 -7.88
C ARG A 14 -23.06 15.15 -7.86
N GLY A 15 -23.26 16.38 -7.37
CA GLY A 15 -22.18 17.34 -7.21
C GLY A 15 -21.05 16.78 -6.34
N LEU A 16 -21.41 16.17 -5.21
CA LEU A 16 -20.44 15.53 -4.32
C LEU A 16 -19.70 14.38 -5.00
N MET A 17 -20.39 13.53 -5.77
CA MET A 17 -19.73 12.44 -6.49
C MET A 17 -18.79 12.93 -7.60
N VAL A 18 -19.15 14.01 -8.30
CA VAL A 18 -18.26 14.64 -9.28
C VAL A 18 -17.01 15.19 -8.59
N LEU A 19 -17.16 15.88 -7.46
CA LEU A 19 -16.03 16.40 -6.69
C LEU A 19 -15.14 15.26 -6.15
N LEU A 20 -15.74 14.19 -5.63
CA LEU A 20 -15.03 12.99 -5.19
C LEU A 20 -14.24 12.36 -6.35
N GLY A 21 -14.85 12.22 -7.52
CA GLY A 21 -14.20 11.69 -8.71
C GLY A 21 -13.06 12.56 -9.20
N ALA A 22 -13.25 13.89 -9.20
CA ALA A 22 -12.21 14.84 -9.57
C ALA A 22 -11.01 14.80 -8.61
N PHE A 23 -11.28 14.75 -7.30
CA PHE A 23 -10.23 14.64 -6.29
C PHE A 23 -9.46 13.32 -6.41
N ALA A 24 -10.16 12.20 -6.58
CA ALA A 24 -9.55 10.89 -6.77
C ALA A 24 -8.72 10.82 -8.06
N ALA A 25 -9.23 11.37 -9.17
CA ALA A 25 -8.52 11.40 -10.45
C ALA A 25 -7.26 12.27 -10.36
N ALA A 26 -7.37 13.48 -9.80
CA ALA A 26 -6.23 14.37 -9.61
C ALA A 26 -5.17 13.73 -8.71
N GLY A 27 -5.58 13.17 -7.56
CA GLY A 27 -4.67 12.48 -6.64
C GLY A 27 -3.95 11.29 -7.29
N ALA A 28 -4.70 10.41 -7.97
CA ALA A 28 -4.12 9.25 -8.66
C ALA A 28 -3.18 9.64 -9.81
N LEU A 29 -3.50 10.70 -10.56
CA LEU A 29 -2.63 11.22 -11.62
C LEU A 29 -1.36 11.86 -11.05
N LEU A 30 -1.47 12.66 -9.99
CA LEU A 30 -0.31 13.27 -9.33
C LEU A 30 0.59 12.20 -8.69
N ALA A 31 0.02 11.13 -8.14
CA ALA A 31 0.76 10.00 -7.59
C ALA A 31 1.67 9.31 -8.62
N GLN A 32 1.33 9.37 -9.92
CA GLN A 32 2.22 8.86 -10.98
C GLN A 32 3.57 9.58 -11.04
N GLY A 33 3.63 10.80 -10.49
CA GLY A 33 4.86 11.59 -10.37
C GLY A 33 5.78 11.20 -9.21
N GLY A 34 5.39 10.24 -8.35
CA GLY A 34 6.21 9.77 -7.23
C GLY A 34 7.60 9.28 -7.63
N ARG A 35 7.73 8.76 -8.86
CA ARG A 35 9.01 8.35 -9.45
C ARG A 35 10.02 9.50 -9.66
N PHE A 36 9.55 10.75 -9.66
CA PHE A 36 10.37 11.94 -9.90
C PHE A 36 10.49 12.86 -8.68
N SER A 37 9.62 12.71 -7.67
CA SER A 37 9.58 13.59 -6.51
C SER A 37 9.07 12.85 -5.28
N GLY A 38 9.85 12.88 -4.19
CA GLY A 38 9.44 12.32 -2.91
C GLY A 38 8.17 12.97 -2.34
N HIS A 39 7.90 14.24 -2.66
CA HIS A 39 6.64 14.89 -2.25
C HIS A 39 5.42 14.27 -2.95
N LEU A 40 5.56 13.88 -4.22
CA LEU A 40 4.50 13.20 -4.96
C LEU A 40 4.40 11.72 -4.60
N ASP A 41 5.49 11.12 -4.12
CA ASP A 41 5.49 9.72 -3.67
C ASP A 41 4.59 9.51 -2.45
N VAL A 42 4.43 10.52 -1.59
CA VAL A 42 3.43 10.46 -0.49
C VAL A 42 2.03 10.16 -1.03
N LEU A 43 1.69 10.60 -2.25
CA LEU A 43 0.38 10.36 -2.84
C LEU A 43 0.18 8.90 -3.29
N THR A 44 1.25 8.15 -3.59
CA THR A 44 1.16 6.74 -4.02
C THR A 44 0.59 5.85 -2.90
N HIS A 45 0.81 6.24 -1.64
CA HIS A 45 0.31 5.57 -0.44
C HIS A 45 -1.22 5.55 -0.35
N PHE A 46 -1.90 6.46 -1.08
CA PHE A 46 -3.36 6.56 -1.11
C PHE A 46 -3.99 5.92 -2.36
N ALA A 47 -3.22 5.21 -3.20
CA ALA A 47 -3.71 4.61 -4.44
C ALA A 47 -4.96 3.73 -4.22
N LEU A 48 -5.00 2.95 -3.13
CA LEU A 48 -6.17 2.11 -2.81
C LEU A 48 -7.41 2.95 -2.43
N ILE A 49 -7.22 4.09 -1.77
CA ILE A 49 -8.32 5.01 -1.43
C ILE A 49 -8.86 5.67 -2.69
N TYR A 50 -7.99 6.11 -3.61
CA TYR A 50 -8.41 6.67 -4.89
C TYR A 50 -9.16 5.65 -5.74
N LEU A 51 -8.71 4.39 -5.75
CA LEU A 51 -9.40 3.30 -6.44
C LEU A 51 -10.79 3.03 -5.84
N ALA A 52 -10.91 3.03 -4.50
CA ALA A 52 -12.21 2.87 -3.83
C ALA A 52 -13.16 4.03 -4.15
N ALA A 53 -12.67 5.27 -4.10
CA ALA A 53 -13.44 6.44 -4.49
C ALA A 53 -13.88 6.37 -5.96
N ALA A 54 -12.99 5.94 -6.86
CA ALA A 54 -13.28 5.71 -8.26
C ALA A 54 -14.41 4.68 -8.46
N ALA A 55 -14.37 3.56 -7.72
CA ALA A 55 -15.42 2.55 -7.76
C ALA A 55 -16.77 3.10 -7.32
N VAL A 56 -16.82 3.87 -6.22
CA VAL A 56 -18.05 4.53 -5.75
C VAL A 56 -18.60 5.49 -6.81
N VAL A 57 -17.75 6.29 -7.44
CA VAL A 57 -18.14 7.25 -8.49
C VAL A 57 -18.65 6.54 -9.75
N LEU A 58 -17.99 5.46 -10.17
CA LEU A 58 -18.41 4.64 -11.31
C LEU A 58 -19.76 3.96 -11.06
N ILE A 59 -19.95 3.37 -9.87
CA ILE A 59 -21.24 2.80 -9.47
C ILE A 59 -22.32 3.89 -9.49
N GLY A 60 -22.03 5.06 -8.92
CA GLY A 60 -22.93 6.22 -8.97
C GLY A 60 -23.29 6.66 -10.39
N ALA A 61 -22.34 6.62 -11.32
CA ALA A 61 -22.56 6.95 -12.72
C ALA A 61 -23.53 5.95 -13.39
N MET A 62 -23.43 4.67 -13.03
CA MET A 62 -24.32 3.63 -13.56
C MET A 62 -25.76 3.77 -13.06
N ILE A 63 -25.96 4.08 -11.77
CA ILE A 63 -27.28 3.97 -11.12
C ILE A 63 -28.01 5.31 -10.93
N ALA A 64 -27.31 6.44 -10.79
CA ALA A 64 -27.91 7.68 -10.26
C ALA A 64 -27.82 8.90 -11.21
N ALA A 65 -27.04 8.81 -12.28
CA ALA A 65 -26.71 9.94 -13.14
C ALA A 65 -27.38 9.86 -14.52
N PRO A 66 -28.15 10.88 -14.94
CA PRO A 66 -28.60 11.04 -16.31
C PRO A 66 -27.67 11.97 -17.11
N GLY A 67 -27.63 11.77 -18.44
CA GLY A 67 -27.04 12.70 -19.39
C GLY A 67 -25.57 13.08 -19.11
N ARG A 68 -25.28 14.38 -19.10
CA ARG A 68 -23.91 14.92 -18.95
C ARG A 68 -23.25 14.57 -17.61
N ALA A 69 -24.02 14.50 -16.53
CA ALA A 69 -23.51 14.13 -15.21
C ALA A 69 -22.97 12.68 -15.20
N LYS A 70 -23.67 11.77 -15.89
CA LYS A 70 -23.21 10.38 -16.05
C LYS A 70 -21.86 10.32 -16.74
N LEU A 71 -21.72 11.05 -17.84
CA LEU A 71 -20.48 11.09 -18.60
C LEU A 71 -19.33 11.66 -17.76
N ALA A 72 -19.56 12.79 -17.05
CA ALA A 72 -18.55 13.39 -16.19
C ALA A 72 -18.09 12.42 -15.09
N MET A 73 -19.03 11.79 -14.38
CA MET A 73 -18.71 10.82 -13.34
C MET A 73 -17.99 9.58 -13.90
N ALA A 74 -18.43 9.06 -15.05
CA ALA A 74 -17.80 7.92 -15.69
C ALA A 74 -16.35 8.22 -16.12
N LEU A 75 -16.10 9.40 -16.69
CA LEU A 75 -14.75 9.82 -17.09
C LEU A 75 -13.85 10.02 -15.88
N LEU A 76 -14.30 10.77 -14.87
CA LEU A 76 -13.50 11.02 -13.67
C LEU A 76 -13.22 9.73 -12.89
N GLY A 77 -14.23 8.90 -12.66
CA GLY A 77 -14.08 7.59 -12.04
C GLY A 77 -13.20 6.66 -12.86
N GLY A 78 -13.35 6.64 -14.19
CA GLY A 78 -12.55 5.82 -15.08
C GLY A 78 -11.07 6.21 -15.07
N VAL A 79 -10.77 7.50 -15.14
CA VAL A 79 -9.40 8.03 -15.03
C VAL A 79 -8.79 7.71 -13.67
N ALA A 80 -9.53 7.95 -12.58
CA ALA A 80 -9.06 7.63 -11.23
C ALA A 80 -8.77 6.13 -11.06
N ALA A 81 -9.65 5.26 -11.56
CA ALA A 81 -9.48 3.82 -11.50
C ALA A 81 -8.27 3.37 -12.33
N ALA A 82 -8.16 3.82 -13.59
CA ALA A 82 -7.05 3.46 -14.46
C ALA A 82 -5.70 3.93 -13.90
N ALA A 83 -5.62 5.18 -13.43
CA ALA A 83 -4.40 5.73 -12.84
C ALA A 83 -4.02 5.00 -11.53
N SER A 84 -4.99 4.62 -10.70
CA SER A 84 -4.72 3.87 -9.46
C SER A 84 -4.29 2.43 -9.76
N LEU A 85 -4.94 1.75 -10.70
CA LEU A 85 -4.57 0.40 -11.12
C LEU A 85 -3.19 0.38 -11.78
N ALA A 86 -2.80 1.42 -12.52
CA ALA A 86 -1.46 1.53 -13.06
C ALA A 86 -0.35 1.57 -11.98
N LEU A 87 -0.67 2.01 -10.75
CA LEU A 87 0.25 1.95 -9.61
C LEU A 87 0.25 0.57 -8.94
N ILE A 88 -0.91 -0.05 -8.79
CA ILE A 88 -1.09 -1.28 -8.00
C ILE A 88 -0.75 -2.54 -8.80
N LEU A 89 -1.20 -2.61 -10.05
CA LEU A 89 -1.20 -3.83 -10.85
C LEU A 89 0.21 -4.37 -11.15
N PRO A 90 1.24 -3.55 -11.43
CA PRO A 90 2.58 -4.06 -11.67
C PRO A 90 3.13 -4.88 -10.50
N GLU A 91 2.87 -4.46 -9.27
CA GLU A 91 3.31 -5.19 -8.07
C GLU A 91 2.47 -6.45 -7.85
N LEU A 92 1.15 -6.38 -8.08
CA LEU A 92 0.26 -7.54 -7.94
C LEU A 92 0.55 -8.64 -8.97
N MET A 93 0.98 -8.25 -10.17
CA MET A 93 1.33 -9.17 -11.26
C MET A 93 2.81 -9.56 -11.27
N ARG A 94 3.63 -9.01 -10.36
CA ARG A 94 5.05 -9.35 -10.29
C ARG A 94 5.20 -10.83 -9.92
N PRO A 95 5.87 -11.65 -10.76
CA PRO A 95 6.13 -13.03 -10.41
C PRO A 95 6.96 -13.10 -9.13
N SER A 96 6.54 -13.95 -8.19
CA SER A 96 7.40 -14.28 -7.06
C SER A 96 8.67 -14.95 -7.61
N PRO A 97 9.86 -14.43 -7.28
CA PRO A 97 11.10 -15.09 -7.68
C PRO A 97 11.10 -16.53 -7.13
N PRO A 98 11.64 -17.50 -7.89
CA PRO A 98 11.72 -18.88 -7.42
C PRO A 98 12.52 -18.93 -6.12
N HIS A 99 12.03 -19.70 -5.15
CA HIS A 99 12.81 -19.98 -3.96
C HIS A 99 14.07 -20.73 -4.38
N ALA A 100 15.23 -20.17 -4.04
CA ALA A 100 16.49 -20.88 -4.20
C ALA A 100 16.46 -22.17 -3.35
N PRO A 101 16.87 -23.33 -3.90
CA PRO A 101 16.97 -24.57 -3.14
C PRO A 101 17.86 -24.36 -1.92
N ALA A 102 17.48 -24.89 -0.75
CA ALA A 102 18.25 -24.75 0.49
C ALA A 102 19.69 -25.32 0.42
N THR A 103 20.01 -26.07 -0.64
CA THR A 103 21.30 -26.72 -0.88
C THR A 103 22.07 -26.12 -2.05
N ALA A 104 21.64 -24.97 -2.59
CA ALA A 104 22.33 -24.35 -3.71
C ALA A 104 23.74 -23.91 -3.28
N ALA A 105 24.76 -24.40 -4.00
CA ALA A 105 26.15 -24.04 -3.71
C ALA A 105 26.35 -22.52 -3.85
N GLY A 106 26.99 -21.90 -2.85
CA GLY A 106 27.23 -20.45 -2.83
C GLY A 106 26.00 -19.61 -2.49
N GLN A 107 24.95 -20.20 -1.93
CA GLN A 107 23.80 -19.45 -1.42
C GLN A 107 24.20 -18.65 -0.18
N ILE A 108 23.82 -17.37 -0.15
CA ILE A 108 23.97 -16.49 1.01
C ILE A 108 22.58 -16.16 1.55
N LYS A 109 22.34 -16.42 2.83
CA LYS A 109 21.11 -16.08 3.54
C LYS A 109 21.29 -14.74 4.26
N VAL A 110 20.64 -13.71 3.75
CA VAL A 110 20.59 -12.38 4.38
C VAL A 110 19.23 -12.18 5.04
N ILE A 111 19.22 -11.78 6.31
CA ILE A 111 18.01 -11.34 7.02
C ILE A 111 18.18 -9.87 7.38
N GLN A 112 17.29 -9.03 6.88
CA GLN A 112 17.09 -7.67 7.34
C GLN A 112 15.76 -7.59 8.09
N PHE A 113 15.80 -7.15 9.35
CA PHE A 113 14.63 -7.18 10.21
C PHE A 113 14.59 -5.98 11.14
N ASN A 114 13.53 -5.18 11.06
CA ASN A 114 13.28 -4.12 12.04
C ASN A 114 12.66 -4.74 13.30
N VAL A 115 13.40 -4.67 14.41
CA VAL A 115 13.00 -5.36 15.65
C VAL A 115 11.97 -4.61 16.47
N SER A 116 11.70 -3.33 16.15
CA SER A 116 10.84 -2.40 16.90
C SER A 116 11.17 -2.34 18.41
N ARG A 117 11.66 -1.19 18.89
CA ARG A 117 12.18 -1.05 20.27
C ARG A 117 11.22 -1.44 21.41
N ARG A 118 9.91 -1.47 21.14
CA ARG A 118 8.85 -1.67 22.16
C ARG A 118 8.20 -3.04 22.12
N ASP A 119 8.79 -4.02 21.46
CA ASP A 119 8.16 -5.34 21.36
C ASP A 119 8.27 -6.18 22.64
N ALA A 120 7.13 -6.60 23.17
CA ALA A 120 7.04 -7.50 24.31
C ALA A 120 7.51 -8.94 23.99
N ARG A 121 7.59 -9.32 22.70
CA ARG A 121 7.99 -10.67 22.25
C ARG A 121 9.44 -10.77 21.80
N MET A 122 10.31 -9.89 22.29
CA MET A 122 11.74 -9.82 21.94
C MET A 122 12.44 -11.20 21.97
N LYS A 123 12.22 -12.01 23.02
CA LYS A 123 12.86 -13.33 23.16
C LYS A 123 12.40 -14.34 22.11
N GLU A 124 11.12 -14.30 21.74
CA GLU A 124 10.56 -15.19 20.73
C GLU A 124 11.11 -14.84 19.34
N ARG A 125 11.19 -13.55 19.00
CA ARG A 125 11.82 -13.10 17.76
C ARG A 125 13.29 -13.47 17.71
N ALA A 126 14.05 -13.23 18.79
CA ALA A 126 15.47 -13.58 18.83
C ALA A 126 15.70 -15.07 18.55
N ARG A 127 14.86 -15.95 19.13
CA ARG A 127 14.88 -17.40 18.84
C ARG A 127 14.52 -17.70 17.39
N TRP A 128 13.49 -17.04 16.85
CA TRP A 128 13.09 -17.24 15.46
C TRP A 128 14.20 -16.83 14.50
N ILE A 129 14.82 -15.67 14.72
CA ILE A 129 15.94 -15.15 13.91
C ILE A 129 17.12 -16.12 13.96
N ALA A 130 17.51 -16.57 15.15
CA ALA A 130 18.60 -17.51 15.31
C ALA A 130 18.32 -18.87 14.63
N LYS A 131 17.08 -19.36 14.69
CA LYS A 131 16.66 -20.59 14.00
C LYS A 131 16.79 -20.49 12.47
N GLN A 132 16.85 -19.28 11.91
CA GLN A 132 17.04 -19.11 10.48
C GLN A 132 18.47 -19.39 10.03
N ASP A 133 19.47 -19.40 10.91
CA ASP A 133 20.88 -19.60 10.56
C ASP A 133 21.33 -18.67 9.40
N PRO A 134 21.15 -17.33 9.51
CA PRO A 134 21.48 -16.41 8.43
C PRO A 134 22.98 -16.14 8.34
N ASP A 135 23.58 -16.11 7.16
CA ASP A 135 24.98 -15.68 6.96
C ASP A 135 25.20 -14.20 7.32
N PHE A 136 24.21 -13.35 6.99
CA PHE A 136 24.22 -11.92 7.34
C PHE A 136 22.91 -11.53 8.02
N LEU A 137 23.02 -10.92 9.20
CA LEU A 137 21.88 -10.42 9.95
C LEU A 137 22.01 -8.90 10.17
N ILE A 138 21.04 -8.16 9.64
CA ILE A 138 20.91 -6.71 9.80
C ILE A 138 19.67 -6.42 10.65
N LEU A 139 19.88 -5.82 11.82
CA LEU A 139 18.79 -5.46 12.73
C LEU A 139 18.61 -3.94 12.77
N GLU A 140 17.45 -3.47 12.33
CA GLU A 140 17.06 -2.08 12.48
C GLU A 140 16.37 -1.87 13.83
N GLU A 141 16.57 -0.70 14.43
CA GLU A 141 16.04 -0.35 15.75
C GLU A 141 16.48 -1.31 16.88
N SER A 142 17.63 -1.97 16.72
CA SER A 142 18.15 -2.91 17.72
C SER A 142 18.46 -2.24 19.06
N THR A 143 18.21 -2.98 20.14
CA THR A 143 18.62 -2.61 21.51
C THR A 143 19.75 -3.54 21.98
N PRO A 144 20.56 -3.13 22.98
CA PRO A 144 21.58 -4.02 23.55
C PRO A 144 21.01 -5.36 24.04
N ALA A 145 19.80 -5.34 24.61
CA ALA A 145 19.10 -6.55 25.06
C ALA A 145 18.70 -7.47 23.91
N MET A 146 18.22 -6.92 22.79
CA MET A 146 17.92 -7.70 21.59
C MET A 146 19.19 -8.32 21.00
N ARG A 147 20.27 -7.52 20.90
CA ARG A 147 21.56 -8.02 20.40
C ARG A 147 22.08 -9.18 21.26
N ALA A 148 22.05 -9.04 22.58
CA ALA A 148 22.45 -10.10 23.50
C ALA A 148 21.56 -11.35 23.36
N ALA A 149 20.24 -11.16 23.22
CA ALA A 149 19.30 -12.27 23.03
C ALA A 149 19.54 -13.02 21.73
N VAL A 150 19.86 -12.33 20.63
CA VAL A 150 20.18 -12.96 19.34
C VAL A 150 21.52 -13.70 19.44
N LEU A 151 22.57 -13.05 19.94
CA LEU A 151 23.90 -13.66 20.10
C LEU A 151 23.90 -14.91 20.98
N ALA A 152 23.04 -14.94 22.01
CA ALA A 152 22.89 -16.12 22.87
C ALA A 152 22.33 -17.36 22.14
N HIS A 153 21.67 -17.18 20.99
CA HIS A 153 21.06 -18.25 20.21
C HIS A 153 21.74 -18.49 18.85
N LEU A 154 22.60 -17.58 18.39
CA LEU A 154 23.37 -17.77 17.16
C LEU A 154 24.43 -18.87 17.35
N PRO A 155 24.67 -19.71 16.33
CA PRO A 155 25.73 -20.69 16.41
C PRO A 155 27.11 -20.02 16.47
N ARG A 156 28.03 -20.62 17.23
CA ARG A 156 29.33 -20.02 17.67
C ARG A 156 30.28 -19.57 16.56
N HIS A 157 30.03 -19.93 15.30
CA HIS A 157 30.86 -19.49 14.17
C HIS A 157 30.46 -18.09 13.65
N MET A 158 29.41 -17.49 14.20
CA MET A 158 28.88 -16.18 13.81
C MET A 158 29.04 -15.08 14.87
N SER A 159 29.57 -15.43 16.06
CA SER A 159 29.68 -14.54 17.23
C SER A 159 31.01 -13.81 17.29
#